data_AF-A0A2S2NZ40-F1
#
_entry.id   AF-A0A2S2NZ40-F1
#
_cell.length_a   1.000
_cell.length_b   1.000
_cell.length_c   1.000
_cell.angle_alpha   90.00
_cell.angle_beta   90.00
_cell.angle_gamma   90.00
#
_symmetry.space_group_name_H-M   'P 1'
#
loop_
_entity.id
_entity.type
_entity.pdbx_description
1 polymer ?
#
loop_
_entity_poly.entity_id
_entity_poly.type
_entity_poly.pdbx_seq_one_letter_code
_entity_poly.pdbx_strand_id
1 'polypeptide(L)'
;MAVRAPAKNDCSCEQTSLHLHAEIENLKQKLLERESHIVNMETNFLCEAEKFPHGEYAALTDEILIWQDKYSRLLESHKRVQRVNQSLEDKLLLLVDKTESEKNVLNSEITIISQKLVDQQFQLNQLNDENERYKNDLNIAIQLLQCKPSHFVSQKYDNLPSEIQSKVRSYIFSKQRRMSDGNGNIAQKSEGKTIKVPIPTFPPTAMVYSLSNVSKGINY
;
A
#
# COMPACT_ATOMS: atom_id res chain seq x y z
N MET A 1 60.82 -77.39 -104.18
CA MET A 1 61.16 -77.01 -102.79
C MET A 1 60.50 -75.66 -102.52
N ALA A 2 59.42 -75.60 -101.76
CA ALA A 2 59.43 -75.38 -100.30
C ALA A 2 60.37 -74.21 -99.95
N VAL A 3 59.92 -73.10 -99.37
CA VAL A 3 59.39 -73.03 -98.00
C VAL A 3 58.44 -71.83 -97.87
N ARG A 4 57.27 -72.05 -97.26
CA ARG A 4 56.37 -71.02 -96.72
C ARG A 4 56.53 -71.02 -95.20
N ALA A 5 56.86 -69.88 -94.60
CA ALA A 5 56.50 -69.43 -93.23
C ALA A 5 57.30 -68.15 -92.85
N PRO A 6 56.85 -67.32 -91.88
CA PRO A 6 55.47 -66.95 -91.54
C PRO A 6 55.27 -65.41 -91.48
N ALA A 7 54.01 -65.00 -91.43
CA ALA A 7 53.57 -63.61 -91.25
C ALA A 7 54.01 -63.05 -89.88
N LYS A 8 54.44 -61.78 -89.86
CA LYS A 8 54.84 -61.03 -88.65
C LYS A 8 54.12 -59.68 -88.48
N ASN A 9 52.98 -59.46 -89.15
CA ASN A 9 52.30 -58.15 -89.14
C ASN A 9 50.97 -58.09 -88.37
N ASP A 10 50.48 -59.19 -87.76
CA ASP A 10 49.17 -59.19 -87.07
C ASP A 10 49.22 -58.56 -85.65
N CYS A 11 50.37 -58.58 -84.97
CA CYS A 11 50.48 -58.15 -83.56
C CYS A 11 50.30 -56.64 -83.33
N SER A 12 50.71 -55.79 -84.29
CA SER A 12 50.60 -54.32 -84.15
C SER A 12 49.17 -53.81 -84.29
N CYS A 13 48.34 -54.49 -85.09
CA CYS A 13 46.96 -54.12 -85.33
C CYS A 13 46.06 -54.54 -84.15
N GLU A 14 46.28 -55.73 -83.61
CA GLU A 14 45.60 -56.23 -82.41
C GLU A 14 45.88 -55.38 -81.17
N GLN A 15 47.12 -54.93 -80.98
CA GLN A 15 47.48 -54.07 -79.84
C GLN A 15 46.88 -52.67 -79.93
N THR A 16 46.73 -52.14 -81.15
CA THR A 16 46.06 -50.86 -81.40
C THR A 16 44.55 -50.98 -81.18
N SER A 17 43.94 -52.08 -81.62
CA SER A 17 42.53 -52.41 -81.37
C SER A 17 42.23 -52.51 -79.87
N LEU A 18 43.06 -53.24 -79.11
CA LEU A 18 42.93 -53.35 -77.66
C LEU A 18 43.08 -52.00 -76.93
N HIS A 19 44.00 -51.14 -77.38
CA HIS A 19 44.15 -49.80 -76.82
C HIS A 19 42.94 -48.91 -77.07
N LEU A 20 42.37 -48.95 -78.29
CA LEU A 20 41.14 -48.23 -78.63
C LEU A 20 39.96 -48.73 -77.81
N HIS A 21 39.83 -50.05 -77.59
CA HIS A 21 38.79 -50.61 -76.72
C HIS A 21 38.93 -50.16 -75.26
N ALA A 22 40.15 -50.15 -74.72
CA ALA A 22 40.42 -49.64 -73.38
C ALA A 22 40.11 -48.13 -73.26
N GLU A 23 40.43 -47.34 -74.29
CA GLU A 23 40.12 -45.92 -74.30
C GLU A 23 38.61 -45.65 -74.45
N ILE A 24 37.90 -46.43 -75.25
CA ILE A 24 36.43 -46.38 -75.33
C ILE A 24 35.81 -46.67 -73.96
N GLU A 25 36.32 -47.66 -73.23
CA GLU A 25 35.80 -48.01 -71.91
C GLU A 25 36.12 -46.93 -70.86
N ASN A 26 37.32 -46.35 -70.92
CA ASN A 26 37.70 -45.19 -70.11
C ASN A 26 36.80 -43.98 -70.38
N LEU A 27 36.50 -43.69 -71.65
CA LEU A 27 35.61 -42.60 -72.04
C LEU A 27 34.17 -42.84 -71.58
N LYS A 28 33.67 -44.07 -71.65
CA LYS A 28 32.35 -44.44 -71.11
C LYS A 28 32.29 -44.27 -69.59
N GLN A 29 33.31 -44.72 -68.87
CA GLN A 29 33.39 -44.57 -67.42
C GLN A 29 33.38 -43.08 -67.04
N LYS A 30 34.20 -42.26 -67.71
CA LYS A 30 34.21 -40.80 -67.53
C LYS A 30 32.85 -40.17 -67.86
N LEU A 31 32.16 -40.66 -68.89
CA LEU A 31 30.84 -40.16 -69.26
C LEU A 31 29.83 -40.46 -68.14
N LEU A 32 29.79 -41.70 -67.63
CA LEU A 32 28.92 -42.11 -66.52
C LEU A 32 29.17 -41.31 -65.24
N GLU A 33 30.45 -41.06 -64.91
CA GLU A 33 30.82 -40.22 -63.76
C GLU A 33 30.31 -38.78 -63.92
N ARG A 34 30.40 -38.22 -65.13
CA ARG A 34 29.88 -36.88 -65.42
C ARG A 34 28.37 -36.83 -65.41
N GLU A 35 27.68 -37.83 -65.96
CA GLU A 35 26.21 -37.94 -65.91
C GLU A 35 25.72 -38.03 -64.46
N SER A 36 26.34 -38.88 -63.64
CA SER A 36 26.03 -38.98 -62.21
C SER A 36 26.25 -37.65 -61.47
N HIS A 37 27.34 -36.94 -61.78
CA HIS A 37 27.60 -35.63 -61.20
C HIS A 37 26.55 -34.58 -61.60
N ILE A 38 26.13 -34.57 -62.87
CA ILE A 38 25.08 -33.68 -63.38
C ILE A 38 23.77 -33.95 -62.63
N VAL A 39 23.34 -35.21 -62.55
CA VAL A 39 22.10 -35.58 -61.84
C VAL A 39 22.15 -35.17 -60.38
N ASN A 40 23.30 -35.33 -59.71
CA ASN A 40 23.47 -34.89 -58.33
C ASN A 40 23.38 -33.36 -58.20
N MET A 41 24.00 -32.60 -59.12
CA MET A 41 23.89 -31.14 -59.13
C MET A 41 22.46 -30.67 -59.39
N GLU A 42 21.77 -31.28 -60.35
CA GLU A 42 20.37 -30.98 -60.68
C GLU A 42 19.44 -31.28 -59.51
N THR A 43 19.63 -32.43 -58.84
CA THR A 43 18.85 -32.82 -57.66
C THR A 43 19.03 -31.79 -56.53
N ASN A 44 20.27 -31.40 -56.24
CA ASN A 44 20.54 -30.39 -55.20
C ASN A 44 19.95 -29.02 -55.56
N PHE A 45 20.05 -28.60 -56.82
CA PHE A 45 19.47 -27.35 -57.28
C PHE A 45 17.94 -27.34 -57.12
N LEU A 46 17.27 -28.43 -57.48
CA LEU A 46 15.81 -28.57 -57.31
C LEU A 46 15.41 -28.58 -55.83
N CYS A 47 16.14 -29.29 -54.97
CA CYS A 47 15.91 -29.27 -53.52
C CYS A 47 16.06 -27.87 -52.92
N GLU A 48 17.09 -27.11 -53.32
CA GLU A 48 17.29 -25.73 -52.85
C GLU A 48 16.18 -24.80 -53.33
N ALA A 49 15.74 -24.96 -54.59
CA ALA A 49 14.63 -24.21 -55.17
C ALA A 49 13.28 -24.52 -54.49
N GLU A 50 13.05 -25.76 -54.06
CA GLU A 50 11.85 -26.14 -53.30
C GLU A 50 11.87 -25.56 -51.88
N LYS A 51 13.03 -25.58 -51.23
CA LYS A 51 13.22 -25.00 -49.89
C LYS A 51 13.08 -23.48 -49.90
N PHE A 52 13.52 -22.83 -50.98
CA PHE A 52 13.43 -21.39 -51.16
C PHE A 52 12.81 -21.04 -52.52
N PRO A 53 11.47 -21.12 -52.67
CA PRO A 53 10.77 -20.86 -53.92
C PRO A 53 10.97 -19.44 -54.47
N HIS A 54 11.35 -18.51 -53.59
CA HIS A 54 11.63 -17.11 -53.92
C HIS A 54 13.12 -16.75 -53.69
N GLY A 55 13.97 -17.75 -53.48
CA GLY A 55 15.38 -17.60 -53.13
C GLY A 55 15.62 -17.37 -51.64
N GLU A 56 16.78 -17.82 -51.17
CA GLU A 56 17.23 -17.70 -49.77
C GLU A 56 17.19 -16.26 -49.27
N TYR A 57 17.60 -15.32 -50.13
CA TYR A 57 17.62 -13.91 -49.81
C TYR A 57 16.23 -13.37 -49.49
N ALA A 58 15.19 -13.79 -50.22
CA ALA A 58 13.81 -13.37 -49.95
C ALA A 58 13.32 -13.94 -48.62
N ALA A 59 13.56 -15.23 -48.36
CA ALA A 59 13.18 -15.87 -47.10
C ALA A 59 13.86 -15.22 -45.88
N LEU A 60 15.16 -14.90 -45.99
CA LEU A 60 15.89 -14.20 -44.94
C LEU A 60 15.38 -12.77 -44.74
N THR A 61 15.03 -12.08 -45.83
CA THR A 61 14.43 -10.73 -45.77
C THR A 61 13.10 -10.76 -45.02
N ASP A 62 12.23 -11.73 -45.31
CA ASP A 62 10.97 -11.91 -44.61
C ASP A 62 11.19 -12.21 -43.11
N GLU A 63 12.17 -13.04 -42.78
CA GLU A 63 12.51 -13.34 -41.38
C GLU A 63 12.98 -12.09 -40.63
N ILE A 64 13.82 -11.26 -41.26
CA ILE A 64 14.27 -9.98 -40.70
C ILE A 64 13.07 -9.05 -40.45
N LEU A 65 12.12 -8.96 -41.39
CA LEU A 65 10.91 -8.15 -41.22
C LEU A 65 10.05 -8.61 -40.06
N ILE A 66 9.89 -9.93 -39.89
CA ILE A 66 9.16 -10.52 -38.75
C ILE A 66 9.83 -10.15 -37.43
N TRP A 67 11.15 -10.27 -37.34
CA TRP A 67 11.89 -9.91 -36.13
C TRP A 67 11.83 -8.41 -35.85
N GLN A 68 11.85 -7.57 -36.88
CA GLN A 68 11.69 -6.14 -36.74
C GLN A 68 10.32 -5.76 -36.18
N ASP A 69 9.22 -6.38 -36.65
CA ASP A 69 7.88 -6.17 -36.09
C ASP A 69 7.80 -6.63 -34.63
N LYS A 70 8.31 -7.84 -34.32
CA LYS A 70 8.37 -8.36 -32.95
C LYS A 70 9.11 -7.41 -32.01
N TYR A 71 10.29 -6.93 -32.43
CA TYR A 71 11.08 -5.98 -31.65
C TYR A 71 10.33 -4.66 -31.46
N SER A 72 9.69 -4.15 -32.50
CA SER A 72 8.92 -2.90 -32.45
C SER A 72 7.75 -2.99 -31.47
N ARG A 73 6.98 -4.09 -31.49
CA ARG A 73 5.90 -4.36 -30.53
C ARG A 73 6.41 -4.49 -29.10
N LEU A 74 7.53 -5.19 -28.90
CA LEU A 74 8.15 -5.34 -27.59
C LEU A 74 8.61 -3.99 -27.03
N LEU A 75 9.28 -3.18 -27.84
CA LEU A 75 9.73 -1.85 -27.47
C LEU A 75 8.55 -0.94 -27.11
N GLU A 76 7.46 -1.00 -27.87
CA GLU A 76 6.26 -0.22 -27.57
C GLU A 76 5.59 -0.68 -26.26
N SER A 77 5.54 -1.99 -26.03
CA SER A 77 5.05 -2.57 -24.77
C SER A 77 5.90 -2.11 -23.57
N HIS A 78 7.22 -2.15 -23.70
CA HIS A 78 8.14 -1.64 -22.68
C HIS A 78 7.89 -0.15 -22.40
N LYS A 79 7.75 0.68 -23.45
CA LYS A 79 7.43 2.11 -23.31
C LYS A 79 6.08 2.35 -22.63
N ARG A 80 5.08 1.48 -22.81
CA ARG A 80 3.80 1.56 -22.08
C ARG A 80 4.02 1.29 -20.59
N VAL A 81 4.71 0.21 -20.24
CA VAL A 81 4.99 -0.14 -18.84
C VAL A 81 5.83 0.95 -18.18
N GLN A 82 6.84 1.48 -18.86
CA GLN A 82 7.68 2.55 -18.33
C GLN A 82 6.88 3.81 -17.98
N ARG A 83 5.89 4.19 -18.81
CA ARG A 83 4.99 5.31 -18.50
C ARG A 83 4.10 5.05 -17.29
N VAL A 84 3.57 3.84 -17.16
CA VAL A 84 2.78 3.44 -15.98
C VAL A 84 3.65 3.50 -14.73
N ASN A 85 4.88 2.97 -14.80
CA ASN A 85 5.79 2.97 -13.67
C ASN A 85 6.16 4.40 -13.23
N GLN A 86 6.47 5.29 -14.18
CA GLN A 86 6.72 6.70 -13.87
C GLN A 86 5.52 7.34 -13.15
N SER A 87 4.30 7.10 -13.63
CA SER A 87 3.10 7.63 -12.97
C SER A 87 2.89 7.05 -11.56
N LEU A 88 3.32 5.81 -11.31
CA LEU A 88 3.25 5.20 -9.97
C LEU A 88 4.31 5.79 -9.05
N GLU A 89 5.53 6.02 -9.53
CA GLU A 89 6.60 6.70 -8.80
C GLU A 89 6.17 8.11 -8.39
N ASP A 90 5.57 8.89 -9.32
CA ASP A 90 5.07 10.23 -9.02
C ASP A 90 3.96 10.21 -7.95
N LYS A 91 3.03 9.24 -8.02
CA LYS A 91 1.97 9.06 -7.02
C LYS A 91 2.54 8.65 -5.66
N LEU A 92 3.58 7.82 -5.64
CA LEU A 92 4.25 7.40 -4.41
C LEU A 92 4.89 8.62 -3.73
N LEU A 93 5.59 9.46 -4.50
CA LEU A 93 6.19 10.69 -3.98
C LEU A 93 5.12 11.61 -3.34
N LEU A 94 4.00 11.84 -4.04
CA LEU A 94 2.90 12.63 -3.49
C LEU A 94 2.30 12.04 -2.20
N LEU A 95 2.18 10.70 -2.13
CA LEU A 95 1.67 10.03 -0.93
C LEU A 95 2.64 10.19 0.25
N VAL A 96 3.94 10.07 -0.01
CA VAL A 96 4.99 10.25 1.00
C VAL A 96 4.96 11.68 1.55
N ASP A 97 4.94 12.70 0.68
CA ASP A 97 4.88 14.11 1.09
C ASP A 97 3.64 14.39 1.95
N LYS A 98 2.48 13.90 1.52
CA LYS A 98 1.23 14.04 2.28
C LYS A 98 1.32 13.37 3.65
N THR A 99 1.81 12.13 3.68
CA THR A 99 1.91 11.35 4.93
C THR A 99 2.91 12.00 5.89
N GLU A 100 4.02 12.54 5.37
CA GLU A 100 5.00 13.26 6.18
C GLU A 100 4.41 14.55 6.75
N SER A 101 3.65 15.30 5.96
CA SER A 101 2.93 16.50 6.41
C SER A 101 1.95 16.16 7.54
N GLU A 102 1.09 15.16 7.34
CA GLU A 102 0.12 14.70 8.34
C GLU A 102 0.82 14.22 9.62
N LYS A 103 1.89 13.43 9.48
CA LYS A 103 2.73 13.00 10.62
C LYS A 103 3.27 14.20 11.40
N ASN A 104 3.74 15.24 10.72
CA ASN A 104 4.31 16.41 11.37
C ASN A 104 3.24 17.22 12.11
N VAL A 105 2.05 17.36 11.53
CA VAL A 105 0.89 17.98 12.19
C VAL A 105 0.52 17.20 13.46
N LEU A 106 0.35 15.89 13.36
CA LEU A 106 0.00 15.05 14.51
C LEU A 106 1.06 15.10 15.61
N ASN A 107 2.35 15.09 15.26
CA ASN A 107 3.42 15.24 16.26
C ASN A 107 3.38 16.61 16.96
N SER A 108 3.05 17.68 16.23
CA SER A 108 2.86 19.00 16.84
C SER A 108 1.68 19.02 17.80
N GLU A 109 0.55 18.39 17.44
CA GLU A 109 -0.62 18.28 18.30
C GLU A 109 -0.35 17.45 19.56
N ILE A 110 0.35 16.31 19.42
CA ILE A 110 0.79 15.49 20.55
C ILE A 110 1.64 16.34 21.50
N THR A 111 2.56 17.13 20.98
CA THR A 111 3.43 18.00 21.79
C THR A 111 2.61 19.05 22.55
N ILE A 112 1.67 19.72 21.86
CA ILE A 112 0.79 20.73 22.46
C ILE A 112 -0.09 20.12 23.56
N ILE A 113 -0.71 18.97 23.29
CA ILE A 113 -1.58 18.30 24.27
C ILE A 113 -0.76 17.78 25.45
N SER A 114 0.43 17.23 25.21
CA SER A 114 1.33 16.77 26.27
C SER A 114 1.73 17.92 27.19
N GLN A 115 2.06 19.10 26.62
CA GLN A 115 2.35 20.28 27.44
C GLN A 115 1.13 20.72 28.26
N LYS A 116 -0.04 20.82 27.64
CA LYS A 116 -1.29 21.19 28.35
C LYS A 116 -1.60 20.22 29.49
N LEU A 117 -1.36 18.92 29.29
CA LEU A 117 -1.56 17.92 30.32
C LEU A 117 -0.65 18.17 31.52
N VAL A 118 0.63 18.45 31.27
CA VAL A 118 1.61 18.78 32.33
C VAL A 118 1.20 20.05 33.06
N ASP A 119 0.79 21.10 32.34
CA ASP A 119 0.34 22.36 32.93
C ASP A 119 -0.90 22.15 33.82
N GLN A 120 -1.86 21.34 33.37
CA GLN A 120 -3.06 21.00 34.15
C GLN A 120 -2.73 20.16 35.39
N GLN A 121 -1.81 19.20 35.28
CA GLN A 121 -1.33 18.43 36.43
C GLN A 121 -0.66 19.35 37.46
N PHE A 122 0.15 20.31 37.01
CA PHE A 122 0.75 21.30 37.88
C PHE A 122 -0.31 22.18 38.57
N GLN A 123 -1.32 22.64 37.85
CA GLN A 123 -2.43 23.41 38.42
C GLN A 123 -3.23 22.60 39.45
N LEU A 124 -3.49 21.32 39.17
CA LEU A 124 -4.18 20.42 40.09
C LEU A 124 -3.40 20.27 41.39
N ASN A 125 -2.08 20.05 41.30
CA ASN A 125 -1.22 19.94 42.48
C ASN A 125 -1.25 21.22 43.32
N GLN A 126 -1.15 22.40 42.70
CA GLN A 126 -1.24 23.67 43.44
C GLN A 126 -2.58 23.82 44.16
N LEU A 127 -3.71 23.52 43.50
CA LEU A 127 -5.03 23.59 44.14
C LEU A 127 -5.17 22.57 45.28
N ASN A 128 -4.55 21.39 45.15
CA ASN A 128 -4.55 20.39 46.20
C ASN A 128 -3.75 20.87 47.42
N ASP A 129 -2.58 21.48 47.21
CA ASP A 129 -1.77 22.06 48.28
C ASP A 129 -2.51 23.20 49.01
N GLU A 130 -3.20 24.07 48.26
CA GLU A 130 -4.06 25.12 48.84
C GLU A 130 -5.23 24.52 49.65
N ASN A 131 -5.86 23.47 49.14
CA ASN A 131 -6.96 22.79 49.83
C ASN A 131 -6.49 22.18 51.16
N GLU A 132 -5.34 21.51 51.17
CA GLU A 132 -4.75 20.97 52.39
C GLU A 132 -4.37 22.07 53.39
N ARG A 133 -3.89 23.22 52.92
CA ARG A 133 -3.69 24.39 53.79
C ARG A 133 -5.00 24.89 54.40
N TYR A 134 -6.07 25.04 53.61
CA TYR A 134 -7.37 25.45 54.13
C TYR A 134 -7.97 24.45 55.12
N LYS A 135 -7.79 23.15 54.91
CA LYS A 135 -8.19 22.12 55.88
C LYS A 135 -7.42 22.26 57.19
N ASN A 136 -6.12 22.53 57.13
CA ASN A 136 -5.31 22.77 58.33
C ASN A 136 -5.77 24.02 59.08
N ASP A 137 -5.98 25.15 58.38
CA ASP A 137 -6.48 26.39 58.98
C ASP A 137 -7.86 26.19 59.62
N LEU A 138 -8.76 25.47 58.94
CA LEU A 138 -10.09 25.13 59.47
C LEU A 138 -9.98 24.26 60.73
N ASN A 139 -9.10 23.27 60.74
CA ASN A 139 -8.89 22.41 61.89
C ASN A 139 -8.38 23.22 63.10
N ILE A 140 -7.44 24.15 62.90
CA ILE A 140 -6.99 25.07 63.94
C ILE A 140 -8.15 25.94 64.45
N ALA A 141 -8.95 26.51 63.55
CA ALA A 141 -10.11 27.31 63.95
C ALA A 141 -11.11 26.49 64.79
N ILE A 142 -11.39 25.24 64.40
CA ILE A 142 -12.23 24.31 65.17
C ILE A 142 -11.64 24.08 66.55
N GLN A 143 -10.34 23.78 66.66
CA GLN A 143 -9.68 23.58 67.95
C GLN A 143 -9.79 24.82 68.84
N LEU A 144 -9.50 26.00 68.32
CA LEU A 144 -9.61 27.27 69.06
C LEU A 144 -11.04 27.53 69.56
N LEU A 145 -12.06 27.26 68.73
CA LEU A 145 -13.46 27.34 69.13
C LEU A 145 -13.80 26.32 70.24
N GLN A 146 -13.21 25.13 70.19
CA GLN A 146 -13.46 24.06 71.17
C GLN A 146 -12.68 24.21 72.48
N CYS A 147 -11.55 24.94 72.50
CA CYS A 147 -10.70 25.08 73.69
C CYS A 147 -11.38 25.77 74.88
N LYS A 148 -12.47 26.54 74.70
CA LYS A 148 -13.23 27.18 75.81
C LYS A 148 -14.74 27.31 75.53
N PRO A 149 -15.53 26.22 75.61
CA PRO A 149 -16.97 26.26 75.37
C PRO A 149 -17.72 27.19 76.32
N SER A 150 -17.19 27.40 77.53
CA SER A 150 -17.74 28.27 78.57
C SER A 150 -17.58 29.77 78.33
N HIS A 151 -16.73 30.20 77.39
CA HIS A 151 -16.60 31.61 76.99
C HIS A 151 -17.40 31.98 75.73
N PHE A 152 -17.92 30.99 75.00
CA PHE A 152 -18.84 31.27 73.89
C PHE A 152 -20.23 31.55 74.47
N VAL A 153 -20.60 32.82 74.52
CA VAL A 153 -21.99 33.21 74.76
C VAL A 153 -22.83 32.66 73.61
N SER A 154 -23.77 31.76 73.91
CA SER A 154 -24.75 31.31 72.92
C SER A 154 -25.50 32.54 72.42
N GLN A 155 -25.26 32.93 71.16
CA GLN A 155 -25.97 34.05 70.55
C GLN A 155 -27.43 33.65 70.34
N LYS A 156 -28.28 34.10 71.26
CA LYS A 156 -29.73 34.02 71.06
C LYS A 156 -30.09 34.87 69.86
N TYR A 157 -31.08 34.42 69.09
CA TYR A 157 -31.59 35.13 67.91
C TYR A 157 -31.83 36.63 68.18
N ASP A 158 -32.32 36.92 69.38
CA ASP A 158 -32.70 38.25 69.85
C ASP A 158 -31.49 39.19 70.08
N ASN A 159 -30.28 38.65 70.22
CA ASN A 159 -29.06 39.41 70.47
C ASN A 159 -28.34 39.85 69.18
N LEU A 160 -28.84 39.45 68.01
CA LEU A 160 -28.27 39.84 66.71
C LEU A 160 -28.77 41.25 66.30
N PRO A 161 -27.97 42.05 65.59
CA PRO A 161 -28.44 43.28 64.95
C PRO A 161 -29.65 43.03 64.04
N SER A 162 -30.58 43.98 63.96
CA SER A 162 -31.87 43.86 63.26
C SER A 162 -31.74 43.48 61.78
N GLU A 163 -30.70 43.95 61.10
CA GLU A 163 -30.40 43.57 59.70
C GLU A 163 -30.00 42.10 59.57
N ILE A 164 -29.26 41.56 60.53
CA ILE A 164 -28.85 40.16 60.54
C ILE A 164 -30.02 39.27 60.93
N GLN A 165 -30.84 39.69 61.90
CA GLN A 165 -32.10 39.02 62.24
C GLN A 165 -33.00 38.86 61.01
N SER A 166 -33.13 39.91 60.19
CA SER A 166 -33.94 39.92 58.98
C SER A 166 -33.40 38.97 57.90
N LYS A 167 -32.06 38.90 57.74
CA LYS A 167 -31.39 37.96 56.83
C LYS A 167 -31.55 36.51 57.28
N VAL A 168 -31.41 36.23 58.57
CA VAL A 168 -31.63 34.89 59.15
C VAL A 168 -33.10 34.47 58.98
N ARG A 169 -34.06 35.37 59.24
CA ARG A 169 -35.49 35.14 58.96
C ARG A 169 -35.74 34.80 57.50
N SER A 170 -35.15 35.56 56.58
CA SER A 170 -35.26 35.32 55.13
C SER A 170 -34.63 34.00 54.69
N TYR A 171 -33.47 33.64 55.24
CA TYR A 171 -32.79 32.38 54.95
C TYR A 171 -33.59 31.16 55.46
N ILE A 172 -34.11 31.23 56.69
CA ILE A 172 -34.94 30.14 57.25
C ILE A 172 -36.22 30.00 56.43
N PHE A 173 -36.91 31.10 56.12
CA PHE A 173 -38.12 31.08 55.30
C PHE A 173 -37.90 30.55 53.89
N SER A 174 -36.80 30.93 53.24
CA SER A 174 -36.44 30.43 51.90
C SER A 174 -36.02 28.96 51.92
N LYS A 175 -35.24 28.53 52.91
CA LYS A 175 -34.87 27.12 53.10
C LYS A 175 -36.09 26.25 53.38
N GLN A 176 -37.05 26.74 54.16
CA GLN A 176 -38.28 26.01 54.49
C GLN A 176 -39.22 25.90 53.29
N ARG A 177 -39.29 26.91 52.41
CA ARG A 177 -39.96 26.79 51.10
C ARG A 177 -39.28 25.76 50.18
N ARG A 178 -37.95 25.73 50.14
CA ARG A 178 -37.19 24.72 49.35
C ARG A 178 -37.39 23.28 49.83
N MET A 179 -37.82 23.07 51.09
CA MET A 179 -38.09 21.76 51.67
C MET A 179 -39.58 21.36 51.61
N SER A 180 -40.48 22.35 51.51
CA SER A 180 -41.92 22.14 51.35
C SER A 180 -42.33 21.86 49.90
N ASP A 181 -41.57 22.37 48.93
CA ASP A 181 -41.70 21.99 47.53
C ASP A 181 -40.82 20.77 47.27
N GLY A 182 -41.36 19.58 47.50
CA GLY A 182 -40.69 18.29 47.26
C GLY A 182 -40.41 18.02 45.78
N ASN A 183 -39.58 18.85 45.13
CA ASN A 183 -39.05 18.57 43.80
C ASN A 183 -37.78 19.40 43.51
N GLY A 184 -36.71 19.14 44.25
CA GLY A 184 -35.39 19.69 43.97
C GLY A 184 -34.52 18.69 43.22
N ASN A 185 -34.67 18.63 41.88
CA ASN A 185 -33.60 18.32 40.90
C ASN A 185 -34.21 18.03 39.52
N ILE A 186 -34.12 18.98 38.59
CA ILE A 186 -33.72 18.72 37.20
C ILE A 186 -32.83 19.90 36.82
N ALA A 187 -31.55 19.60 36.68
CA ALA A 187 -30.59 20.45 36.00
C ALA A 187 -31.17 20.87 34.64
N GLN A 188 -31.06 22.14 34.28
CA GLN A 188 -31.14 22.58 32.89
C GLN A 188 -30.02 21.88 32.13
N LYS A 189 -30.31 20.69 31.60
CA LYS A 189 -29.49 20.03 30.60
C LYS A 189 -29.80 20.77 29.30
N SER A 190 -28.85 21.57 28.84
CA SER A 190 -28.87 22.12 27.50
C SER A 190 -29.13 20.97 26.53
N GLU A 191 -30.24 21.04 25.77
CA GLU A 191 -30.49 20.09 24.70
C GLU A 191 -29.33 20.19 23.71
N GLY A 192 -28.46 19.18 23.75
CA GLY A 192 -27.42 19.01 22.75
C GLY A 192 -28.09 18.85 21.40
N LYS A 193 -27.98 19.88 20.55
CA LYS A 193 -28.44 19.83 19.16
C LYS A 193 -27.76 18.63 18.49
N THR A 194 -28.55 17.61 18.18
CA THR A 194 -28.08 16.43 17.47
C THR A 194 -27.91 16.80 16.01
N ILE A 195 -26.67 16.95 15.56
CA ILE A 195 -26.35 17.11 14.14
C ILE A 195 -26.41 15.71 13.51
N LYS A 196 -27.42 15.46 12.68
CA LYS A 196 -27.53 14.24 11.88
C LYS A 196 -26.92 14.50 10.50
N VAL A 197 -25.76 13.91 10.23
CA VAL A 197 -25.19 13.82 8.88
C VAL A 197 -25.46 12.42 8.32
N PRO A 198 -26.05 12.28 7.11
CA PRO A 198 -26.23 10.98 6.48
C PRO A 198 -24.87 10.42 6.08
N ILE A 199 -24.51 9.24 6.59
CA ILE A 199 -23.36 8.48 6.11
C ILE A 199 -23.90 7.47 5.08
N PRO A 200 -23.44 7.49 3.82
CA PRO A 200 -23.81 6.48 2.85
C PRO A 200 -23.06 5.18 3.18
N THR A 201 -23.72 4.26 3.89
CA THR A 201 -23.22 2.89 4.06
C THR A 201 -24.15 1.90 3.36
N PHE A 202 -23.58 0.99 2.59
CA PHE A 202 -24.28 -0.12 1.95
C PHE A 202 -23.56 -1.43 2.30
N PRO A 203 -24.26 -2.47 2.79
CA PRO A 203 -25.70 -2.53 3.03
C PRO A 203 -26.13 -1.86 4.35
N PRO A 204 -27.43 -1.51 4.52
CA PRO A 204 -27.92 -0.82 5.71
C PRO A 204 -28.04 -1.79 6.88
N THR A 205 -27.11 -1.74 7.83
CA THR A 205 -27.25 -2.42 9.12
C THR A 205 -27.66 -1.40 10.18
N ALA A 206 -28.84 -1.57 10.76
CA ALA A 206 -29.30 -0.75 11.88
C ALA A 206 -28.44 -1.04 13.13
N MET A 207 -27.56 -0.10 13.49
CA MET A 207 -26.81 -0.15 14.74
C MET A 207 -27.49 0.78 15.76
N VAL A 208 -28.19 0.20 16.74
CA VAL A 208 -28.77 0.93 17.86
C VAL A 208 -27.84 0.79 19.07
N TYR A 209 -27.13 1.85 19.42
CA TYR A 209 -26.36 1.89 20.66
C TYR A 209 -27.23 2.47 21.79
N SER A 210 -27.60 1.62 22.74
CA SER A 210 -28.11 2.06 24.04
C SER A 210 -26.93 2.32 24.98
N LEU A 211 -26.65 3.58 25.28
CA LEU A 211 -25.76 3.94 26.39
C LEU A 211 -26.54 3.81 27.70
N SER A 212 -26.49 2.63 28.30
CA SER A 212 -26.88 2.45 29.71
C SER A 212 -25.81 3.12 30.57
N ASN A 213 -26.18 4.19 31.27
CA ASN A 213 -25.35 4.77 32.33
C ASN A 213 -25.24 3.76 33.48
N VAL A 214 -24.30 2.83 33.37
CA VAL A 214 -23.91 1.98 34.49
C VAL A 214 -22.97 2.79 35.35
N SER A 215 -23.53 3.49 36.33
CA SER A 215 -22.81 3.94 37.52
C SER A 215 -22.37 2.70 38.30
N LYS A 216 -21.21 2.13 37.95
CA LYS A 216 -20.51 1.20 38.85
C LYS A 216 -19.94 2.05 39.99
N GLY A 217 -20.67 2.07 41.10
CA GLY A 217 -20.10 2.40 42.40
C GLY A 217 -19.01 1.39 42.72
N ILE A 218 -17.77 1.86 42.75
CA ILE A 218 -16.69 1.19 43.46
C ILE A 218 -17.00 1.42 44.93
N ASN A 219 -17.55 0.40 45.60
CA ASN A 219 -17.45 0.30 47.06
C ASN A 219 -16.15 -0.44 47.37
N TYR A 220 -15.46 0.07 48.38
CA TYR A 220 -14.24 -0.45 48.99
C TYR A 220 -14.30 -1.95 49.28
#